data_AF-A0A2M8PJ74-F1
#
_entry.id   AF-A0A2M8PJ74-F1
#
_cell.length_a   1.000
_cell.length_b   1.000
_cell.length_c   1.000
_cell.angle_alpha   90.00
_cell.angle_beta   90.00
_cell.angle_gamma   90.00
#
_symmetry.space_group_name_H-M   'P 1'
#
loop_
_entity.id
_entity.type
_entity.pdbx_description
1 polymer ?
#
loop_
_entity_poly.entity_id
_entity_poly.type
_entity_poly.pdbx_seq_one_letter_code
_entity_poly.pdbx_strand_id
1 'polypeptide(L)'
;PKTVLEGLFKYTPLESTFGVIMLALVDGEPRMLNLKQALRIYIEHRLTIIRRRSEYDLANAEKRAHILEGLLIALKDISKVIDTIRRSQTTDSARNNLIRKFKL
;
A
#
# COMPACT_ATOMS: atom_id res chain seq x y z
N PRO A 1 14.08 32.42 -48.25
CA PRO A 1 14.19 31.72 -46.95
C PRO A 1 12.86 31.17 -46.43
N LYS A 2 11.81 32.00 -46.31
CA LYS A 2 10.48 31.55 -45.84
C LYS A 2 9.82 30.53 -46.75
N THR A 3 9.93 30.72 -48.06
CA THR A 3 9.46 29.76 -49.08
C THR A 3 10.15 28.40 -49.01
N VAL A 4 11.44 28.36 -48.66
CA VAL A 4 12.18 27.10 -48.47
C VAL A 4 11.66 26.38 -47.22
N LEU A 5 11.37 27.11 -46.15
CA LEU A 5 10.83 26.56 -44.90
C LEU A 5 9.43 25.97 -45.09
N GLU A 6 8.54 26.63 -45.84
CA GLU A 6 7.23 26.10 -46.22
C GLU A 6 7.35 24.80 -47.03
N GLY A 7 8.33 24.74 -47.94
CA GLY A 7 8.67 23.52 -48.67
C GLY A 7 9.14 22.40 -47.74
N LEU A 8 9.96 22.72 -46.73
CA LEU A 8 10.42 21.75 -45.74
C LEU A 8 9.28 21.22 -44.88
N PHE A 9 8.34 22.05 -44.42
CA PHE A 9 7.17 21.58 -43.68
C PHE A 9 6.26 20.67 -44.53
N LYS A 10 6.14 20.93 -45.83
CA LYS A 10 5.26 20.16 -46.71
C LYS A 10 5.86 18.84 -47.19
N TYR A 11 7.15 18.82 -47.51
CA TYR A 11 7.81 17.68 -48.17
C TYR A 11 8.76 16.91 -47.26
N THR A 12 8.92 17.33 -46.02
CA THR A 12 9.75 16.60 -45.03
C THR A 12 8.98 16.41 -43.73
N PRO A 13 9.39 15.47 -42.86
CA PRO A 13 8.79 15.26 -41.54
C PRO A 13 9.05 16.39 -40.52
N LEU A 14 9.54 17.55 -40.97
CA LEU A 14 9.83 18.69 -40.11
C LEU A 14 8.56 19.22 -39.40
N GLU A 15 7.39 19.04 -40.03
CA GLU A 15 6.08 19.19 -39.41
C GLU A 15 5.29 17.89 -39.58
N SER A 16 4.63 17.43 -38.53
CA SER A 16 3.79 16.23 -38.59
C SER A 16 2.57 16.36 -37.70
N THR A 17 1.47 15.74 -38.12
CA THR A 17 0.24 15.66 -37.33
C THR A 17 0.23 14.38 -36.52
N PHE A 18 -0.11 14.48 -35.24
CA PHE A 18 -0.37 13.32 -34.39
C PHE A 18 -1.88 13.13 -34.21
N GLY A 19 -2.40 12.01 -34.71
CA GLY A 19 -3.79 11.61 -34.50
C GLY A 19 -3.99 11.07 -33.09
N VAL A 20 -4.53 11.89 -32.19
CA VAL A 20 -4.77 11.48 -30.80
C VAL A 20 -5.96 10.51 -30.73
N ILE A 21 -5.69 9.28 -30.29
CA ILE A 21 -6.71 8.27 -29.95
C ILE A 21 -6.55 7.91 -28.48
N MET A 22 -7.44 8.43 -27.64
CA MET A 22 -7.48 8.12 -26.21
C MET A 22 -8.33 6.88 -25.94
N LEU A 23 -7.82 5.70 -26.31
CA LEU A 23 -8.45 4.40 -26.05
C LEU A 23 -7.74 3.71 -24.88
N ALA A 24 -8.49 3.29 -23.86
CA ALA A 24 -7.93 2.56 -22.71
C ALA A 24 -8.94 1.55 -22.15
N LEU A 25 -8.45 0.60 -21.35
CA LEU A 25 -9.30 -0.32 -20.60
C LEU A 25 -9.82 0.39 -19.34
N VAL A 26 -11.14 0.35 -19.15
CA VAL A 26 -11.82 0.79 -17.93
C VAL A 26 -12.66 -0.38 -17.46
N ASP A 27 -12.36 -0.88 -16.26
CA ASP A 27 -13.00 -2.05 -15.67
C ASP A 27 -12.98 -3.30 -16.58
N GLY A 28 -11.88 -3.46 -17.34
CA GLY A 28 -11.67 -4.60 -18.24
C GLY A 28 -12.24 -4.43 -19.65
N GLU A 29 -12.93 -3.32 -19.93
CA GLU A 29 -13.54 -3.05 -21.23
C GLU A 29 -12.86 -1.88 -21.97
N PRO A 30 -12.66 -1.97 -23.29
CA PRO A 30 -12.07 -0.88 -24.07
C PRO A 30 -13.05 0.29 -24.18
N ARG A 31 -12.60 1.48 -23.77
CA ARG A 31 -13.39 2.72 -23.83
C ARG A 31 -12.57 3.86 -24.42
N MET A 32 -13.22 4.64 -25.28
CA MET A 32 -12.71 5.93 -25.73
C MET A 32 -12.94 6.96 -24.62
N LEU A 33 -11.88 7.66 -24.24
CA LEU A 33 -11.89 8.61 -23.13
C LEU A 33 -11.62 10.02 -23.65
N ASN A 34 -12.28 11.00 -23.03
CA ASN A 34 -11.79 12.38 -23.07
C ASN A 34 -10.80 12.63 -21.91
N LEU A 35 -10.10 13.77 -21.96
CA LEU A 35 -9.08 14.12 -20.97
C LEU A 35 -9.62 14.12 -19.53
N LYS A 36 -10.84 14.64 -19.32
CA LYS A 36 -11.46 14.69 -17.98
C LYS A 36 -11.72 13.29 -17.43
N GLN A 37 -12.21 12.37 -18.27
CA GLN A 37 -12.47 10.98 -17.87
C GLN A 37 -11.15 10.27 -17.51
N ALA A 38 -10.12 10.40 -18.33
CA ALA A 38 -8.81 9.81 -18.07
C ALA A 38 -8.22 10.27 -16.72
N LEU A 39 -8.25 11.59 -16.46
CA LEU A 39 -7.76 12.15 -15.20
C LEU A 39 -8.59 11.70 -14.00
N ARG A 40 -9.92 11.61 -14.15
CA ARG A 40 -10.81 11.17 -13.08
C ARG A 40 -10.55 9.71 -12.69
N ILE A 41 -10.46 8.80 -13.67
CA ILE A 41 -10.15 7.39 -13.44
C ILE A 41 -8.81 7.25 -12.71
N TYR A 42 -7.80 8.03 -13.12
CA TYR A 42 -6.49 8.03 -12.45
C TYR A 42 -6.58 8.48 -10.99
N ILE A 43 -7.32 9.55 -10.69
CA ILE A 43 -7.51 10.04 -9.32
C ILE A 43 -8.27 9.03 -8.46
N GLU A 44 -9.34 8.43 -8.98
CA GLU A 44 -10.13 7.41 -8.27
C GLU A 44 -9.28 6.17 -7.96
N HIS A 45 -8.43 5.74 -8.90
CA HIS A 45 -7.47 4.68 -8.66
C HIS A 45 -6.48 5.07 -7.54
N ARG A 46 -5.91 6.27 -7.59
CA ARG A 46 -4.97 6.73 -6.55
C ARG A 46 -5.60 6.80 -5.16
N LEU A 47 -6.84 7.26 -5.05
CA LEU A 47 -7.57 7.26 -3.78
C LEU A 47 -7.71 5.84 -3.22
N THR A 48 -8.03 4.87 -4.08
CA THR A 48 -8.13 3.46 -3.71
C THR A 48 -6.80 2.90 -3.24
N ILE A 49 -5.70 3.20 -3.94
CA ILE A 49 -4.36 2.75 -3.56
C ILE A 49 -3.93 3.35 -2.22
N ILE A 50 -4.15 4.65 -2.02
CA ILE A 50 -3.81 5.32 -0.75
C ILE A 50 -4.59 4.71 0.40
N ARG A 51 -5.90 4.49 0.23
CA ARG A 51 -6.74 3.85 1.25
C ARG A 51 -6.21 2.46 1.62
N ARG A 52 -5.96 1.59 0.62
CA ARG A 52 -5.44 0.24 0.84
C ARG A 52 -4.11 0.24 1.58
N ARG A 53 -3.21 1.16 1.22
CA ARG A 53 -1.92 1.32 1.92
C ARG A 53 -2.13 1.74 3.38
N SER A 54 -2.97 2.74 3.62
CA SER A 54 -3.27 3.20 4.98
C SER A 54 -3.92 2.12 5.84
N GLU A 55 -4.84 1.32 5.29
CA GLU A 55 -5.44 0.18 5.98
C GLU A 55 -4.41 -0.89 6.32
N TYR A 56 -3.49 -1.19 5.39
CA TYR A 56 -2.38 -2.12 5.63
C TYR A 56 -1.44 -1.62 6.73
N ASP A 57 -1.06 -0.34 6.69
CA ASP A 57 -0.18 0.27 7.68
C ASP A 57 -0.83 0.29 9.06
N LEU A 58 -2.13 0.61 9.14
CA LEU A 58 -2.90 0.56 10.39
C LEU A 58 -2.92 -0.85 10.97
N ALA A 59 -3.28 -1.85 10.18
CA ALA A 59 -3.34 -3.24 10.66
C ALA A 59 -1.98 -3.74 11.17
N ASN A 60 -0.87 -3.31 10.55
CA ASN A 60 0.47 -3.64 11.01
C ASN A 60 0.84 -2.89 12.30
N ALA A 61 0.46 -1.62 12.41
CA ALA A 61 0.66 -0.84 13.61
C ALA A 61 -0.10 -1.43 14.81
N GLU A 62 -1.35 -1.85 14.62
CA GLU A 62 -2.17 -2.50 15.64
C GLU A 62 -1.59 -3.85 16.08
N LYS A 63 -1.17 -4.70 15.15
CA LYS A 63 -0.48 -5.97 15.47
C LYS A 63 0.79 -5.71 16.28
N ARG A 64 1.56 -4.68 15.92
CA ARG A 64 2.77 -4.30 16.64
C ARG A 64 2.45 -3.73 18.03
N ALA A 65 1.40 -2.91 18.15
CA ALA A 65 0.93 -2.37 19.41
C ALA A 65 0.53 -3.50 20.37
N HIS A 66 -0.24 -4.49 19.89
CA HIS A 66 -0.62 -5.65 20.70
C HIS A 66 0.59 -6.43 21.25
N ILE A 67 1.61 -6.67 20.42
CA ILE A 67 2.85 -7.32 20.88
C ILE A 67 3.56 -6.46 21.93
N LEU A 68 3.65 -5.15 21.70
CA LEU A 68 4.29 -4.22 22.63
C LEU A 68 3.56 -4.15 23.98
N GLU A 69 2.23 -4.17 23.99
CA GLU A 69 1.44 -4.23 25.22
C GLU A 69 1.78 -5.49 26.03
N GLY A 70 1.86 -6.64 25.38
CA GLY A 70 2.26 -7.88 26.05
C GLY A 70 3.68 -7.83 26.63
N LEU A 71 4.61 -7.23 25.89
CA LEU A 71 5.99 -7.04 26.36
C LEU A 71 6.08 -6.03 27.52
N LEU A 72 5.28 -4.96 27.50
CA LEU A 72 5.20 -3.99 28.59
C LEU A 72 4.66 -4.63 29.88
N ILE A 73 3.62 -5.46 29.77
CA ILE A 73 3.10 -6.23 30.91
C ILE A 73 4.19 -7.17 31.45
N ALA A 74 4.91 -7.86 30.57
CA ALA A 74 5.98 -8.77 30.98
C ALA A 74 7.14 -8.02 31.66
N LEU A 75 7.51 -6.83 31.17
CA LEU A 75 8.58 -6.02 31.73
C LEU A 75 8.21 -5.48 33.12
N LYS A 76 6.95 -5.11 33.34
CA LYS A 76 6.46 -4.58 34.63
C LYS A 76 6.64 -5.58 35.78
N ASP A 77 6.52 -6.88 35.51
CA ASP A 77 6.61 -7.96 36.50
C ASP A 77 7.65 -9.03 36.08
N ILE A 78 8.81 -8.59 35.57
CA ILE A 78 9.80 -9.47 34.92
C ILE A 78 10.28 -10.64 35.80
N SER A 79 10.45 -10.44 37.10
CA SER A 79 10.85 -11.52 38.03
C SER A 79 9.81 -12.64 38.06
N LYS A 80 8.51 -12.30 38.10
CA LYS A 80 7.42 -13.29 38.11
C LYS A 80 7.29 -14.02 36.77
N VAL A 81 7.59 -13.33 35.66
CA VAL A 81 7.61 -13.93 34.32
C VAL A 81 8.73 -14.98 34.25
N ILE A 82 9.96 -14.60 34.66
CA ILE A 82 11.12 -15.51 34.69
C ILE A 82 10.85 -16.72 35.59
N ASP A 83 10.30 -16.50 36.79
CA ASP A 83 9.96 -17.59 37.71
C ASP A 83 8.89 -18.52 37.13
N THR A 84 7.89 -17.98 36.44
CA THR A 84 6.84 -18.77 35.80
C THR A 84 7.40 -19.62 34.66
N ILE A 85 8.31 -19.07 33.86
CA ILE A 85 9.01 -19.82 32.80
C ILE A 85 9.89 -20.91 33.42
N ARG A 86 10.70 -20.59 34.44
CA ARG A 86 11.60 -21.55 35.11
C ARG A 86 10.88 -22.71 35.79
N ARG A 87 9.67 -22.49 36.31
CA ARG A 87 8.85 -23.53 36.97
C ARG A 87 8.06 -24.39 35.98
N SER A 88 7.95 -23.98 34.72
CA SER A 88 7.20 -24.71 33.71
C SER A 88 8.04 -25.83 33.11
N GLN A 89 7.48 -27.03 32.94
CA GLN A 89 8.23 -28.19 32.46
C GLN A 89 8.44 -28.21 30.94
N THR A 90 7.54 -27.57 30.19
CA THR A 90 7.62 -27.45 28.72
C THR A 90 7.29 -26.04 28.26
N THR A 91 7.69 -25.69 27.04
CA THR A 91 7.38 -24.40 26.40
C THR A 91 5.87 -24.15 26.30
N ASP A 92 5.08 -25.18 26.01
CA ASP A 92 3.62 -25.08 25.92
C ASP A 92 2.98 -24.83 27.29
N SER A 93 3.48 -25.49 28.34
CA SER A 93 3.02 -25.22 29.71
C SER A 93 3.36 -23.80 30.15
N ALA A 94 4.54 -23.29 29.80
CA ALA A 94 4.96 -21.91 30.08
C ALA A 94 4.05 -20.91 29.36
N ARG A 95 3.76 -21.14 28.08
CA ARG A 95 2.88 -20.28 27.27
C ARG A 95 1.48 -20.17 27.91
N ASN A 96 0.86 -21.30 28.23
CA ASN A 96 -0.47 -21.32 28.84
C ASN A 96 -0.50 -20.65 30.22
N ASN A 97 0.57 -20.83 31.01
CA ASN A 97 0.71 -20.19 32.31
C ASN A 97 0.88 -18.67 32.21
N LEU A 98 1.63 -18.19 31.21
CA LEU A 98 1.82 -16.75 30.96
C LEU A 98 0.51 -16.08 30.51
N ILE A 99 -0.21 -16.68 29.56
CA ILE A 99 -1.54 -16.25 29.12
C ILE A 99 -2.50 -16.12 30.31
N ARG A 100 -2.59 -17.17 31.13
CA ARG A 100 -3.52 -17.21 32.27
C ARG A 100 -3.17 -16.19 33.37
N LYS A 101 -1.88 -16.04 33.71
CA LYS A 101 -1.45 -15.17 34.83
C LYS A 101 -1.37 -13.70 34.46
N PHE A 102 -0.99 -13.37 33.23
CA PHE A 102 -0.75 -11.99 32.79
C PHE A 102 -1.85 -11.47 31.83
N LYS A 103 -2.89 -12.27 31.57
CA LYS A 103 -4.02 -11.95 30.67
C LYS A 103 -3.54 -11.53 29.27
N LEU A 104 -2.56 -12.27 28.76
CA LEU A 104 -1.98 -12.10 27.42
C LEU A 104 -2.76 -12.86 26.36
#